data_AF-A0A938S2Q7-F1
#
_entry.id   AF-A0A938S2Q7-F1
#
_cell.length_a   1.000
_cell.length_b   1.000
_cell.length_c   1.000
_cell.angle_alpha   90.00
_cell.angle_beta   90.00
_cell.angle_gamma   90.00
#
_symmetry.space_group_name_H-M   'P 1'
#
loop_
_entity.id
_entity.type
_entity.pdbx_description
1 polymer ?
#
loop_
_entity_poly.entity_id
_entity_poly.type
_entity_poly.pdbx_seq_one_letter_code
_entity_poly.pdbx_strand_id
1 'polypeptide(L)'
;MVHESAKHALAQRRKYAAWLDADDAVVAANAMLLIVGRALNMLKSQIEAQGKSFEETGGFHERLTAKRLEAREKDQPPAPECPSCGKPMRRRNSAKGPFWGCSGFPECKGSRPMGGGRDGRDGPY
;
A
#
# COMPACT_ATOMS: atom_id res chain seq x y z
N MET A 1 15.37 1.38 -7.40
CA MET A 1 16.37 1.42 -6.31
C MET A 1 17.63 0.63 -6.65
N VAL A 2 17.53 -0.64 -7.05
CA VAL A 2 18.69 -1.49 -7.41
C VAL A 2 19.51 -0.91 -8.56
N HIS A 3 18.84 -0.39 -9.60
CA HIS A 3 19.49 0.22 -10.77
C HIS A 3 20.34 1.46 -10.43
N GLU A 4 19.87 2.34 -9.55
CA GLU A 4 20.62 3.56 -9.17
C GLU A 4 21.79 3.24 -8.24
N SER A 5 21.63 2.24 -7.37
CA SER A 5 22.73 1.75 -6.52
C SER A 5 23.83 1.09 -7.35
N ALA A 6 23.47 0.36 -8.42
CA ALA A 6 24.45 -0.22 -9.35
C ALA A 6 25.21 0.86 -10.14
N LYS A 7 24.52 1.90 -10.63
CA LYS A 7 25.18 3.06 -11.25
C LYS A 7 26.14 3.76 -10.30
N HIS A 8 25.72 3.96 -9.05
CA HIS A 8 26.56 4.58 -8.03
C HIS A 8 27.83 3.75 -7.76
N ALA A 9 27.69 2.43 -7.62
CA ALA A 9 28.83 1.53 -7.43
C ALA A 9 29.83 1.59 -8.61
N LEU A 10 29.32 1.59 -9.86
CA LEU A 10 30.15 1.74 -11.06
C LEU A 10 30.87 3.10 -11.11
N ALA A 11 30.20 4.18 -10.71
CA ALA A 11 30.82 5.50 -10.63
C ALA A 11 31.93 5.55 -9.56
N GLN A 12 31.71 4.95 -8.39
CA GLN A 12 32.75 4.83 -7.36
C GLN A 12 33.93 3.99 -7.85
N ARG A 13 33.69 2.84 -8.49
CA ARG A 13 34.75 2.02 -9.08
C ARG A 13 35.62 2.81 -10.06
N ARG A 14 34.99 3.58 -10.97
CA ARG A 14 35.72 4.45 -11.92
C ARG A 14 36.54 5.53 -11.20
N LYS A 15 35.95 6.18 -10.19
CA LYS A 15 36.63 7.24 -9.42
C LYS A 15 37.87 6.72 -8.69
N TYR A 16 37.82 5.48 -8.20
CA TYR A 16 38.88 4.88 -7.40
C TYR A 16 39.80 3.94 -8.18
N ALA A 17 39.64 3.82 -9.50
CA ALA A 17 40.36 2.86 -10.34
C ALA A 17 41.88 2.92 -10.13
N ALA A 18 42.46 4.12 -10.08
CA ALA A 18 43.90 4.31 -9.89
C ALA A 18 44.47 3.66 -8.61
N TRP A 19 43.68 3.56 -7.54
CA TRP A 19 44.10 2.92 -6.29
C TRP A 19 43.69 1.45 -6.22
N LEU A 20 42.57 1.10 -6.86
CA LEU A 20 42.10 -0.28 -6.86
C LEU A 20 42.91 -1.19 -7.78
N ASP A 21 43.49 -0.61 -8.83
CA ASP A 21 44.32 -1.31 -9.82
C ASP A 21 45.82 -1.08 -9.55
N ALA A 22 46.17 -0.63 -8.34
CA ALA A 22 47.56 -0.44 -7.92
C ALA A 22 48.24 -1.81 -7.68
N ASP A 23 49.52 -1.91 -8.05
CA ASP A 23 50.34 -3.11 -7.81
C ASP A 23 50.56 -3.38 -6.30
N ASP A 24 50.51 -2.32 -5.48
CA ASP A 24 50.59 -2.44 -4.03
C ASP A 24 49.26 -2.96 -3.45
N ALA A 25 49.29 -4.20 -2.96
CA ALA A 25 48.14 -4.88 -2.37
C ALA A 25 47.52 -4.12 -1.17
N VAL A 26 48.32 -3.38 -0.39
CA VAL A 26 47.83 -2.60 0.74
C VAL A 26 47.04 -1.39 0.23
N VAL A 27 47.52 -0.73 -0.82
CA VAL A 27 46.81 0.40 -1.45
C VAL A 27 45.49 -0.07 -2.05
N ALA A 28 45.50 -1.19 -2.78
CA ALA A 28 44.29 -1.78 -3.35
C ALA A 28 43.27 -2.17 -2.26
N ALA A 29 43.72 -2.85 -1.18
CA ALA A 29 42.86 -3.25 -0.07
C ALA A 29 42.23 -2.04 0.65
N ASN A 30 43.02 -1.00 0.92
CA ASN A 30 42.52 0.24 1.54
C ASN A 30 41.45 0.92 0.67
N ALA A 31 41.66 0.96 -0.64
CA ALA A 31 40.68 1.50 -1.59
C ALA A 31 39.37 0.68 -1.59
N MET A 32 39.45 -0.65 -1.53
CA MET A 32 38.28 -1.52 -1.42
C MET A 32 37.49 -1.24 -0.13
N LEU A 33 38.16 -1.16 1.02
CA LEU A 33 37.51 -0.88 2.31
C LEU A 33 36.75 0.46 2.30
N LEU A 34 37.33 1.49 1.70
CA LEU A 34 36.67 2.80 1.55
C LEU A 34 35.40 2.72 0.69
N ILE A 35 35.44 1.99 -0.42
CA ILE A 35 34.28 1.86 -1.32
C ILE A 35 33.18 1.02 -0.67
N VAL A 36 33.55 -0.08 -0.01
CA VAL A 36 32.60 -0.92 0.73
C VAL A 36 31.94 -0.12 1.84
N GLY A 37 32.71 0.64 2.64
CA GLY A 37 32.15 1.50 3.68
C GLY A 37 31.16 2.55 3.14
N ARG A 38 31.48 3.17 2.00
CA ARG A 38 30.54 4.10 1.34
C ARG A 38 29.27 3.42 0.84
N ALA A 39 29.40 2.24 0.23
CA ALA A 39 28.26 1.48 -0.25
C ALA A 39 27.34 1.07 0.91
N LEU A 40 27.91 0.59 2.02
CA LEU A 40 27.16 0.25 3.23
C LEU A 40 26.42 1.46 3.81
N ASN A 41 27.07 2.62 3.91
CA ASN A 41 26.43 3.85 4.37
C ASN A 41 25.29 4.29 3.45
N MET A 42 25.49 4.24 2.13
CA MET A 42 24.43 4.56 1.16
C MET A 42 23.23 3.62 1.32
N LEU A 43 23.46 2.30 1.39
CA LEU A 43 22.39 1.32 1.56
C LEU A 43 21.64 1.51 2.89
N LYS A 44 22.36 1.78 3.98
CA LYS A 44 21.75 2.13 5.27
C LYS A 44 20.83 3.35 5.15
N SER A 45 21.31 4.44 4.54
CA SER A 45 20.48 5.64 4.33
C SER A 45 19.26 5.37 3.44
N GLN A 46 19.37 4.49 2.43
CA GLN A 46 18.24 4.08 1.61
C GLN A 46 17.19 3.31 2.43
N ILE A 47 17.62 2.36 3.27
CA ILE A 47 16.73 1.58 4.13
C ILE A 47 16.01 2.51 5.13
N GLU A 48 16.74 3.42 5.76
CA GLU A 48 16.16 4.40 6.71
C GLU A 48 15.15 5.33 6.02
N ALA A 49 15.47 5.81 4.81
CA ALA A 49 14.56 6.65 4.04
C ALA A 49 13.29 5.89 3.61
N GLN A 50 13.44 4.63 3.20
CA GLN A 50 12.29 3.76 2.93
C GLN A 50 11.45 3.52 4.17
N GLY A 51 12.07 3.26 5.32
CA GLY A 51 11.39 3.07 6.60
C GLY A 51 10.55 4.28 7.00
N LYS A 52 11.09 5.49 6.92
CA LYS A 52 10.33 6.73 7.19
C LYS A 52 9.15 6.90 6.24
N SER A 53 9.36 6.68 4.94
CA SER A 53 8.27 6.78 3.97
C SER A 53 7.16 5.74 4.20
N PHE A 54 7.54 4.57 4.74
CA PHE A 54 6.62 3.51 5.11
C PHE A 54 5.81 3.89 6.36
N GLU A 55 6.45 4.47 7.39
CA GLU A 55 5.75 4.99 8.58
C GLU A 55 4.74 6.10 8.23
N GLU A 56 5.10 7.02 7.32
CA GLU A 56 4.23 8.14 6.94
C GLU A 56 3.09 7.74 6.00
N THR A 57 3.34 6.87 5.02
CA THR A 57 2.39 6.59 3.94
C THR A 57 1.73 5.21 4.01
N GLY A 58 2.17 4.36 4.94
CA GLY A 58 1.72 2.98 5.06
C GLY A 58 2.22 2.06 3.94
N GLY A 59 2.07 0.76 4.15
CA GLY A 59 2.48 -0.25 3.17
C GLY A 59 1.64 -0.22 1.89
N PHE A 60 2.17 -0.79 0.80
CA PHE A 60 1.44 -0.89 -0.48
C PHE A 60 0.05 -1.53 -0.33
N HIS A 61 -0.04 -2.61 0.45
CA HIS A 61 -1.31 -3.31 0.71
C HIS A 61 -2.31 -2.47 1.51
N GLU A 62 -1.84 -1.71 2.50
CA GLU A 62 -2.67 -0.82 3.31
C GLU A 62 -3.26 0.29 2.43
N ARG A 63 -2.41 0.93 1.62
CA ARG A 63 -2.81 1.97 0.67
C ARG A 63 -3.83 1.45 -0.35
N LEU A 64 -3.61 0.26 -0.89
CA LEU A 64 -4.55 -0.36 -1.83
C LEU A 64 -5.88 -0.70 -1.15
N THR A 65 -5.84 -1.12 0.11
CA THR A 65 -7.04 -1.39 0.91
C THR A 65 -7.82 -0.11 1.18
N ALA A 66 -7.15 0.97 1.56
CA ALA A 66 -7.77 2.29 1.72
C ALA A 66 -8.44 2.76 0.43
N LYS A 67 -7.76 2.66 -0.71
CA LYS A 67 -8.34 2.98 -2.03
C LYS A 67 -9.56 2.11 -2.39
N ARG A 68 -9.52 0.81 -2.05
CA ARG A 68 -10.68 -0.10 -2.25
C ARG A 68 -11.87 0.31 -1.38
N LEU A 69 -11.63 0.72 -0.13
CA LEU A 69 -12.69 1.20 0.77
C LEU A 69 -13.30 2.50 0.24
N GLU A 70 -12.47 3.47 -0.15
CA GLU A 70 -12.94 4.74 -0.77
C GLU A 70 -13.80 4.48 -2.01
N ALA A 71 -13.39 3.57 -2.90
CA ALA A 71 -14.17 3.21 -4.09
C ALA A 71 -15.53 2.59 -3.71
N ARG A 72 -15.55 1.68 -2.72
CA ARG A 72 -16.78 1.04 -2.21
C ARG A 72 -17.73 2.01 -1.50
N GLU A 73 -17.22 3.11 -0.97
CA GLU A 73 -18.02 4.16 -0.35
C GLU A 73 -18.65 5.06 -1.41
N LYS A 74 -17.91 5.41 -2.47
CA LYS A 74 -18.43 6.20 -3.60
C LYS A 74 -19.51 5.48 -4.41
N ASP A 75 -19.37 4.18 -4.60
CA ASP A 75 -20.36 3.37 -5.33
C ASP A 75 -21.59 2.99 -4.48
N GLN A 76 -21.69 3.49 -3.24
CA GLN A 76 -22.78 3.11 -2.35
C GLN A 76 -24.05 3.94 -2.67
N PRO A 77 -25.17 3.30 -3.03
CA PRO A 77 -26.41 4.02 -3.28
C PRO A 77 -26.86 4.75 -2.00
N PRO A 78 -27.47 5.95 -2.14
CA PRO A 78 -27.94 6.71 -0.99
C PRO A 78 -28.91 5.87 -0.16
N ALA A 79 -28.77 5.95 1.16
CA ALA A 79 -29.63 5.24 2.09
C ALA A 79 -31.10 5.68 1.90
N PRO A 80 -32.02 4.77 1.52
CA PRO A 80 -33.42 5.10 1.39
C PRO A 80 -34.04 5.34 2.77
N GLU A 81 -35.16 6.06 2.80
CA GLU A 81 -35.98 6.21 3.99
C GLU A 81 -36.75 4.93 4.32
N CYS A 82 -36.93 4.68 5.61
CA CYS A 82 -37.68 3.54 6.11
C CYS A 82 -39.18 3.72 5.82
N PRO A 83 -39.86 2.75 5.17
CA PRO A 83 -41.29 2.86 4.88
C PRO A 83 -42.16 2.83 6.15
N SER A 84 -41.63 2.34 7.28
CA SER A 84 -42.39 2.22 8.53
C SER A 84 -42.26 3.42 9.46
N CYS A 85 -41.18 4.20 9.38
CA CYS A 85 -40.93 5.28 10.34
C CYS A 85 -40.16 6.48 9.79
N GLY A 86 -39.90 6.56 8.48
CA GLY A 86 -39.20 7.66 7.82
C GLY A 86 -37.70 7.81 8.13
N LYS A 87 -37.17 7.17 9.19
CA LYS A 87 -35.74 7.21 9.55
C LYS A 87 -34.85 6.65 8.41
N PRO A 88 -33.60 7.13 8.26
CA PRO A 88 -32.67 6.61 7.25
C PRO A 88 -32.38 5.12 7.48
N MET A 89 -32.26 4.36 6.40
CA MET A 89 -31.89 2.95 6.48
C MET A 89 -30.37 2.75 6.40
N ARG A 90 -29.88 1.57 6.79
CA ARG A 90 -28.47 1.17 6.66
C ARG A 90 -28.38 -0.14 5.88
N ARG A 91 -27.33 -0.29 5.08
CA ARG A 91 -27.05 -1.56 4.40
C ARG A 91 -26.64 -2.60 5.44
N ARG A 92 -27.31 -3.75 5.43
CA ARG A 92 -26.99 -4.92 6.25
C ARG A 92 -26.83 -6.12 5.34
N ASN A 93 -26.00 -7.07 5.73
CA ASN A 93 -25.80 -8.31 4.98
C ASN A 93 -26.61 -9.44 5.61
N SER A 94 -27.30 -10.22 4.78
CA SER A 94 -27.95 -11.48 5.18
C SER A 94 -27.42 -12.63 4.33
N ALA A 95 -27.76 -13.87 4.69
CA ALA A 95 -27.46 -15.03 3.86
C ALA A 95 -28.04 -14.95 2.43
N LYS A 96 -29.11 -14.17 2.24
CA LYS A 96 -29.75 -13.96 0.93
C LYS A 96 -29.18 -12.76 0.15
N GLY A 97 -28.16 -12.09 0.70
CA GLY A 97 -27.57 -10.88 0.13
C GLY A 97 -27.82 -9.61 0.95
N PRO A 98 -27.31 -8.46 0.48
CA PRO A 98 -27.45 -7.18 1.15
C PRO A 98 -28.90 -6.66 1.07
N PHE A 99 -29.35 -6.04 2.16
CA PHE A 99 -30.67 -5.40 2.26
C PHE A 99 -30.58 -4.09 3.05
N TRP A 100 -31.59 -3.25 2.90
CA TRP A 100 -31.74 -2.04 3.71
C TRP A 100 -32.50 -2.38 4.99
N GLY A 101 -31.90 -2.14 6.15
CA GLY A 101 -32.55 -2.25 7.46
C GLY A 101 -32.69 -0.88 8.12
N CYS A 102 -33.79 -0.64 8.83
CA CYS A 102 -34.01 0.61 9.55
C CYS A 102 -32.86 0.90 10.54
N SER A 103 -32.41 2.16 10.62
CA SER A 103 -31.43 2.59 11.63
C SER A 103 -31.98 2.55 13.06
N GLY A 104 -33.31 2.60 13.22
CA GLY A 104 -34.00 2.55 14.51
C GLY A 104 -34.29 1.15 15.05
N PHE A 105 -33.65 0.10 14.53
CA PHE A 105 -33.76 -1.26 15.11
C PHE A 105 -33.13 -1.27 16.52
N PRO A 106 -33.73 -1.93 17.54
CA PRO A 106 -34.83 -2.92 17.46
C PRO A 106 -36.25 -2.35 17.45
N GLU A 107 -36.44 -1.07 17.76
CA GLU A 107 -37.77 -0.45 17.87
C GLU A 107 -38.52 -0.39 16.54
N CYS A 108 -37.79 -0.26 15.43
CA CYS A 108 -38.36 -0.35 14.09
C CYS A 108 -37.70 -1.49 13.29
N LYS A 109 -38.52 -2.46 12.87
CA LYS A 109 -38.11 -3.63 12.08
C LYS A 109 -38.30 -3.45 10.56
N GLY A 110 -38.52 -2.21 10.11
CA GLY A 110 -38.67 -1.91 8.68
C GLY A 110 -37.45 -2.34 7.87
N SER A 111 -37.69 -3.01 6.75
CA SER A 111 -36.64 -3.47 5.82
C SER A 111 -37.08 -3.26 4.37
N ARG A 112 -36.10 -3.09 3.47
CA ARG A 112 -36.31 -2.96 2.03
C ARG A 112 -35.28 -3.80 1.28
N PRO A 113 -35.68 -4.52 0.22
CA PRO A 113 -34.73 -5.21 -0.64
C PRO A 113 -33.86 -4.18 -1.37
N MET A 114 -32.57 -4.49 -1.51
CA MET A 114 -31.67 -3.74 -2.38
C MET A 114 -31.76 -4.40 -3.76
N GLY A 115 -32.62 -3.88 -4.64
CA GLY A 115 -32.88 -4.51 -5.94
C GLY A 115 -31.64 -4.57 -6.83
N GLY A 116 -31.40 -5.72 -7.46
CA GLY A 116 -30.43 -5.90 -8.54
C GLY A 116 -29.08 -6.45 -8.09
N GLY A 117 -28.94 -7.78 -8.11
CA GLY A 117 -27.68 -8.46 -7.86
C GLY A 117 -26.57 -8.01 -8.81
N ARG A 118 -25.37 -7.87 -8.24
CA ARG A 118 -24.08 -8.23 -8.85
C ARG A 118 -23.12 -8.49 -7.69
N ASP A 119 -23.21 -9.73 -7.23
CA ASP A 119 -22.21 -10.38 -6.38
C ASP A 119 -20.88 -10.38 -7.15
N GLY A 120 -19.88 -9.68 -6.63
CA GLY A 120 -18.55 -9.55 -7.23
C GLY A 120 -17.72 -10.84 -7.12
N ARG A 121 -18.28 -11.98 -7.54
CA ARG A 121 -17.62 -13.27 -7.66
C ARG A 121 -17.22 -13.63 -9.09
N ASP A 122 -17.23 -12.67 -10.02
CA ASP A 122 -16.63 -12.84 -11.34
C ASP A 122 -15.19 -12.29 -11.33
N GLY A 123 -14.27 -13.07 -10.77
CA GLY A 123 -12.87 -12.97 -11.14
C GLY A 123 -12.67 -13.68 -12.49
N PRO A 124 -11.90 -13.14 -13.45
CA PRO A 124 -11.53 -13.92 -14.61
C PRO A 124 -10.42 -14.90 -14.17
N TYR A 125 -10.66 -16.19 -14.43
CA TYR A 125 -9.86 -17.38 -14.08
C TYR A 125 -10.20 -18.05 -12.74
#